data_AF-A0A957K112-F1
#
_entry.id   AF-A0A957K112-F1
#
_cell.length_a   1.000
_cell.length_b   1.000
_cell.length_c   1.000
_cell.angle_alpha   90.00
_cell.angle_beta   90.00
_cell.angle_gamma   90.00
#
_symmetry.space_group_name_H-M   'P 1'
#
loop_
_entity.id
_entity.type
_entity.pdbx_description
1 polymer ?
#
loop_
_entity_poly.entity_id
_entity_poly.type
_entity_poly.pdbx_seq_one_letter_code
_entity_poly.pdbx_strand_id
1 'polypeptide(L)'
;MNIEQIATATTIALVPYIPFLIQAGTAASRRLGEVIAEKGGESAWELAQGIWKVIKERFDDSVEVTKVTELVAIEPESEMYRDLLSQLLVKCMQADAGFAHALADALGGQEAAQRIIASRNSSIKNVSQQIEGSGKQTIQADDESRIEGVTQSIRRSRG
;
A
#
# COMPACT_ATOMS: atom_id res chain seq x y z
N MET A 1 9.15 -2.24 11.56
CA MET A 1 8.85 -3.65 11.27
C MET A 1 10.15 -4.33 10.86
N ASN A 2 10.38 -5.59 11.22
CA ASN A 2 11.52 -6.37 10.70
C ASN A 2 11.19 -6.93 9.30
N ILE A 3 12.18 -7.52 8.62
CA ILE A 3 12.04 -8.01 7.24
C ILE A 3 10.97 -9.10 7.15
N GLU A 4 10.90 -10.02 8.12
CA GLU A 4 9.93 -11.10 8.17
C GLU A 4 8.48 -10.58 8.31
N GLN A 5 8.29 -9.55 9.15
CA GLN A 5 7.01 -8.86 9.31
C GLN A 5 6.61 -8.11 8.03
N ILE A 6 7.55 -7.44 7.37
CA ILE A 6 7.31 -6.74 6.10
C ILE A 6 6.90 -7.73 5.02
N ALA A 7 7.60 -8.86 4.88
CA ALA A 7 7.27 -9.88 3.89
C ALA A 7 5.89 -10.50 4.13
N THR A 8 5.58 -10.83 5.39
CA THR A 8 4.28 -11.40 5.76
C THR A 8 3.14 -10.41 5.49
N ALA A 9 3.29 -9.16 5.93
CA ALA A 9 2.28 -8.12 5.70
C ALA A 9 2.10 -7.82 4.21
N THR A 10 3.19 -7.75 3.45
CA THR A 10 3.19 -7.61 1.98
C THR A 10 2.40 -8.73 1.33
N THR A 11 2.66 -9.97 1.74
CA THR A 11 1.98 -11.16 1.21
C THR A 11 0.48 -11.11 1.51
N ILE A 12 0.09 -10.83 2.75
CA ILE A 12 -1.32 -10.71 3.17
C ILE A 12 -2.03 -9.62 2.37
N ALA A 13 -1.38 -8.46 2.19
CA ALA A 13 -1.96 -7.32 1.48
C ALA A 13 -2.09 -7.58 -0.04
N LEU A 14 -1.18 -8.36 -0.64
CA LEU A 14 -1.16 -8.58 -2.09
C LEU A 14 -1.98 -9.78 -2.55
N VAL A 15 -1.92 -10.90 -1.83
CA VAL A 15 -2.46 -12.20 -2.30
C VAL A 15 -3.90 -12.13 -2.84
N PRO A 16 -4.86 -11.45 -2.17
CA PRO A 16 -6.23 -11.34 -2.68
C PRO A 16 -6.35 -10.62 -4.03
N TYR A 17 -5.35 -9.80 -4.36
CA TYR A 17 -5.35 -8.87 -5.49
C TYR A 17 -4.38 -9.28 -6.60
N ILE A 18 -3.39 -10.15 -6.33
CA ILE A 18 -2.40 -10.61 -7.31
C ILE A 18 -3.04 -11.07 -8.64
N PRO A 19 -4.11 -11.90 -8.66
CA PRO A 19 -4.74 -12.30 -9.92
C PRO A 19 -5.20 -11.10 -10.77
N PHE A 20 -5.66 -10.04 -10.12
CA PHE A 20 -6.16 -8.83 -10.75
C PHE A 20 -5.05 -7.85 -11.09
N LEU A 21 -3.99 -7.78 -10.29
CA LEU A 21 -2.81 -6.95 -10.56
C LEU A 21 -2.07 -7.43 -11.81
N ILE A 22 -2.00 -8.75 -12.01
CA ILE A 22 -1.46 -9.34 -13.25
C ILE A 22 -2.41 -9.07 -14.44
N GLN A 23 -3.73 -9.25 -14.26
CA GLN A 23 -4.72 -9.03 -15.32
C GLN A 23 -5.01 -7.56 -15.65
N ALA A 24 -4.76 -6.62 -14.74
CA ALA A 24 -4.99 -5.19 -14.95
C ALA A 24 -4.04 -4.60 -16.01
N GLY A 25 -2.88 -5.23 -16.25
CA GLY A 25 -2.05 -4.96 -17.43
C GLY A 25 -2.76 -5.29 -18.76
N THR A 26 -3.85 -6.06 -18.70
CA THR A 26 -4.66 -6.52 -19.82
C THR A 26 -6.14 -6.09 -19.68
N ALA A 27 -6.44 -4.79 -19.77
CA ALA A 27 -7.76 -4.24 -20.13
C ALA A 27 -9.05 -4.85 -19.49
N ALA A 28 -9.07 -5.19 -18.20
CA ALA A 28 -10.23 -5.82 -17.53
C ALA A 28 -10.97 -4.88 -16.54
N SER A 29 -11.55 -3.77 -17.03
CA SER A 29 -12.13 -2.73 -16.15
C SER A 29 -13.44 -3.07 -15.40
N ARG A 30 -14.23 -4.08 -15.80
CA ARG A 30 -15.53 -4.35 -15.13
C ARG A 30 -15.42 -5.22 -13.87
N ARG A 31 -14.54 -6.23 -13.87
CA ARG A 31 -14.38 -7.14 -12.71
C ARG A 31 -13.63 -6.48 -11.56
N LEU A 32 -12.81 -5.46 -11.84
CA LEU A 32 -12.06 -4.73 -10.83
C LEU A 32 -12.99 -4.07 -9.79
N GLY A 33 -14.09 -3.46 -10.21
CA GLY A 33 -15.02 -2.80 -9.27
C GLY A 33 -15.68 -3.76 -8.27
N GLU A 34 -16.08 -4.95 -8.73
CA GLU A 34 -16.69 -5.99 -7.88
C GLU A 34 -15.68 -6.57 -6.88
N VAL A 35 -14.45 -6.81 -7.34
CA VAL A 35 -13.36 -7.36 -6.53
C VAL A 35 -12.90 -6.37 -5.47
N ILE A 36 -12.79 -5.09 -5.83
CA ILE A 36 -12.46 -4.03 -4.88
C ILE A 36 -13.51 -4.00 -3.77
N ALA A 37 -14.80 -4.10 -4.10
CA ALA A 37 -15.87 -4.13 -3.09
C ALA A 37 -15.81 -5.39 -2.20
N GLU A 38 -15.48 -6.56 -2.76
CA GLU A 38 -15.49 -7.85 -2.05
C GLU A 38 -14.24 -8.08 -1.17
N LYS A 39 -13.05 -7.63 -1.62
CA LYS A 39 -11.77 -8.03 -1.02
C LYS A 39 -11.18 -7.04 -0.01
N GLY A 40 -11.74 -5.84 0.15
CA GLY A 40 -11.25 -4.88 1.15
C GLY A 40 -11.49 -3.39 0.88
N GLY A 41 -12.20 -3.05 -0.20
CA GLY A 41 -12.49 -1.67 -0.58
C GLY A 41 -11.36 -0.98 -1.34
N GLU A 42 -11.63 0.24 -1.78
CA GLU A 42 -10.74 1.04 -2.63
C GLU A 42 -9.38 1.29 -1.99
N SER A 43 -9.34 1.56 -0.69
CA SER A 43 -8.08 1.78 0.04
C SER A 43 -7.18 0.55 0.10
N ALA A 44 -7.75 -0.65 0.24
CA ALA A 44 -6.97 -1.89 0.23
C ALA A 44 -6.43 -2.20 -1.18
N TRP A 45 -7.21 -1.87 -2.20
CA TRP A 45 -6.76 -1.98 -3.59
C TRP A 45 -5.64 -0.99 -3.93
N GLU A 46 -5.76 0.29 -3.55
CA GLU A 46 -4.71 1.28 -3.74
C GLU A 46 -3.41 0.88 -3.03
N LEU A 47 -3.52 0.35 -1.81
CA LEU A 47 -2.39 -0.20 -1.08
C LEU A 47 -1.72 -1.34 -1.85
N ALA A 48 -2.50 -2.33 -2.30
CA ALA A 48 -1.98 -3.46 -3.07
C ALA A 48 -1.31 -3.00 -4.37
N GLN A 49 -1.88 -2.02 -5.08
CA GLN A 49 -1.26 -1.42 -6.26
C GLN A 49 0.07 -0.74 -5.95
N GLY A 50 0.16 0.01 -4.85
CA GLY A 50 1.38 0.67 -4.41
C GLY A 50 2.50 -0.32 -4.14
N ILE A 51 2.19 -1.38 -3.37
CA ILE A 51 3.13 -2.47 -3.07
C ILE A 51 3.55 -3.18 -4.37
N TRP A 52 2.59 -3.51 -5.23
CA TRP A 52 2.85 -4.20 -6.49
C TRP A 52 3.80 -3.40 -7.40
N LYS A 53 3.60 -2.08 -7.46
CA LYS A 53 4.48 -1.18 -8.21
C LYS A 53 5.92 -1.24 -7.71
N VAL A 54 6.14 -1.20 -6.40
CA VAL A 54 7.49 -1.30 -5.82
C VAL A 54 8.17 -2.63 -6.20
N ILE A 55 7.42 -3.74 -6.17
CA ILE A 55 7.95 -5.05 -6.57
C ILE A 55 8.30 -5.06 -8.06
N LYS A 56 7.40 -4.58 -8.93
CA LYS A 56 7.63 -4.55 -10.37
C LYS A 56 8.79 -3.63 -10.76
N GLU A 57 8.88 -2.42 -10.21
CA GLU A 57 9.99 -1.50 -10.51
C GLU A 57 11.36 -2.08 -10.17
N ARG A 58 11.44 -2.95 -9.15
CA ARG A 58 12.70 -3.57 -8.73
C ARG A 58 12.98 -4.90 -9.43
N PHE A 59 11.94 -5.65 -9.79
CA PHE A 59 12.05 -7.05 -10.20
C PHE A 59 11.23 -7.41 -11.45
N ASP A 60 10.92 -6.45 -12.32
CA ASP A 60 10.15 -6.69 -13.55
C ASP A 60 10.76 -7.82 -14.40
N ASP A 61 12.09 -7.80 -14.53
CA ASP A 61 12.86 -8.77 -15.31
C ASP A 61 13.21 -10.05 -14.52
N SER A 62 12.79 -10.16 -13.25
CA SER A 62 13.08 -11.33 -12.43
C SER A 62 12.13 -12.47 -12.77
N VAL A 63 12.67 -13.49 -13.44
CA VAL A 63 11.96 -14.75 -13.75
C VAL A 63 11.49 -15.45 -12.47
N GLU A 64 12.28 -15.40 -11.39
CA GLU A 64 11.94 -16.01 -10.10
C GLU A 64 10.71 -15.32 -9.49
N VAL A 65 10.70 -13.99 -9.41
CA VAL A 65 9.58 -13.22 -8.86
C VAL A 65 8.33 -13.40 -9.70
N THR A 66 8.45 -13.34 -11.03
CA THR A 66 7.32 -13.53 -11.94
C THR A 66 6.65 -14.88 -11.73
N LYS A 67 7.41 -15.98 -11.75
CA LYS A 67 6.86 -17.34 -11.56
C LYS A 67 6.16 -17.50 -10.22
N VAL A 68 6.74 -16.98 -9.14
CA VAL A 68 6.12 -17.10 -7.80
C VAL A 68 4.82 -16.30 -7.75
N THR A 69 4.79 -15.10 -8.32
CA THR A 69 3.54 -14.31 -8.38
C THR A 69 2.47 -14.95 -9.26
N GLU A 70 2.85 -15.64 -10.34
CA GLU A 70 1.92 -16.42 -11.18
C GLU A 70 1.35 -17.64 -10.44
N LEU A 71 2.17 -18.37 -9.67
CA LEU A 71 1.69 -19.49 -8.84
C LEU A 71 0.66 -19.02 -7.81
N VAL A 72 0.94 -17.90 -7.13
CA VAL A 72 -0.01 -17.27 -6.19
C VAL A 72 -1.27 -16.78 -6.91
N ALA A 73 -1.15 -16.30 -8.16
CA ALA A 73 -2.31 -15.88 -8.94
C ALA A 73 -3.24 -17.05 -9.31
N ILE A 74 -2.66 -18.22 -9.60
CA ILE A 74 -3.40 -19.44 -9.97
C ILE A 74 -4.12 -20.03 -8.74
N GLU A 75 -3.43 -20.08 -7.60
CA GLU A 75 -3.97 -20.68 -6.38
C GLU A 75 -3.73 -19.77 -5.16
N PRO A 76 -4.48 -18.66 -5.05
CA PRO A 76 -4.25 -17.65 -4.01
C PRO A 76 -4.55 -18.17 -2.60
N GLU A 77 -5.29 -19.26 -2.45
CA GLU A 77 -5.59 -19.92 -1.16
C GLU A 77 -4.54 -20.94 -0.71
N SER A 78 -3.55 -21.25 -1.56
CA SER A 78 -2.48 -22.17 -1.22
C SER A 78 -1.52 -21.54 -0.22
N GLU A 79 -1.50 -22.06 1.00
CA GLU A 79 -0.54 -21.68 2.05
C GLU A 79 0.90 -21.85 1.55
N MET A 80 1.18 -22.93 0.82
CA MET A 80 2.48 -23.19 0.23
C MET A 80 2.95 -22.05 -0.70
N TYR A 81 2.09 -21.53 -1.58
CA TYR A 81 2.47 -20.44 -2.48
C TYR A 81 2.56 -19.09 -1.78
N ARG A 82 1.72 -18.84 -0.77
CA ARG A 82 1.82 -17.66 0.09
C ARG A 82 3.16 -17.64 0.83
N ASP A 83 3.55 -18.76 1.41
CA ASP A 83 4.83 -18.91 2.11
C ASP A 83 6.01 -18.76 1.15
N LEU A 84 5.91 -19.32 -0.06
CA LEU A 84 6.93 -19.18 -1.09
C LEU A 84 7.13 -17.70 -1.48
N LEU A 85 6.04 -16.95 -1.64
CA LEU A 85 6.10 -15.51 -1.90
C LEU A 85 6.73 -14.74 -0.73
N SER A 86 6.32 -15.04 0.50
CA SER A 86 6.88 -14.40 1.70
C SER A 86 8.39 -14.65 1.80
N GLN A 87 8.84 -15.90 1.63
CA GLN A 87 10.26 -16.26 1.67
C GLN A 87 11.06 -15.59 0.55
N LEU A 88 10.49 -15.52 -0.66
CA LEU A 88 11.13 -14.83 -1.78
C LEU A 88 11.32 -13.34 -1.47
N LEU A 89 10.30 -12.69 -0.90
CA LEU A 89 10.39 -11.27 -0.50
C LEU A 89 11.46 -11.06 0.57
N VAL A 90 11.54 -11.94 1.58
CA VAL A 90 12.62 -11.90 2.60
C VAL A 90 13.99 -11.96 1.93
N LYS A 91 14.20 -12.93 1.03
CA LYS A 91 15.46 -13.08 0.27
C LYS A 91 15.80 -11.81 -0.53
N CYS A 92 14.82 -11.23 -1.22
CA CYS A 92 14.99 -9.98 -1.96
C CYS A 92 15.35 -8.80 -1.05
N MET A 93 14.70 -8.66 0.11
CA MET A 93 14.97 -7.60 1.09
C MET A 93 16.32 -7.76 1.81
N GLN A 94 16.77 -9.00 2.04
CA GLN A 94 18.11 -9.27 2.56
C GLN A 94 19.21 -8.89 1.56
N ALA A 95 18.93 -9.04 0.25
CA ALA A 95 19.84 -8.65 -0.81
C ALA A 95 19.85 -7.14 -1.09
N ASP A 96 18.72 -6.45 -0.87
CA ASP A 96 18.57 -5.00 -1.08
C ASP A 96 17.84 -4.36 0.11
N ALA A 97 18.60 -3.73 1.01
CA ALA A 97 18.04 -3.01 2.15
C ALA A 97 17.16 -1.81 1.74
N GLY A 98 17.40 -1.21 0.56
CA GLY A 98 16.56 -0.14 0.02
C GLY A 98 15.20 -0.64 -0.42
N PHE A 99 15.12 -1.87 -0.92
CA PHE A 99 13.85 -2.53 -1.22
C PHE A 99 13.02 -2.79 0.04
N ALA A 100 13.67 -3.18 1.14
CA ALA A 100 12.97 -3.37 2.42
C ALA A 100 12.34 -2.08 2.95
N HIS A 101 13.04 -0.93 2.83
CA HIS A 101 12.50 0.37 3.19
C HIS A 101 11.32 0.76 2.28
N ALA A 102 11.47 0.60 0.96
CA ALA A 102 10.42 0.94 0.02
C ALA A 102 9.12 0.11 0.24
N LEU A 103 9.25 -1.18 0.56
CA LEU A 103 8.09 -2.02 0.91
C LEU A 103 7.48 -1.64 2.26
N ALA A 104 8.31 -1.33 3.25
CA ALA A 104 7.82 -0.85 4.54
C ALA A 104 7.02 0.43 4.36
N ASP A 105 7.52 1.40 3.60
CA ASP A 105 6.84 2.66 3.31
C ASP A 105 5.54 2.43 2.53
N ALA A 106 5.56 1.54 1.52
CA ALA A 106 4.37 1.18 0.75
C ALA A 106 3.28 0.52 1.61
N LEU A 107 3.65 -0.26 2.63
CA LEU A 107 2.74 -0.82 3.64
C LEU A 107 2.20 0.21 4.63
N GLY A 108 2.55 1.49 4.47
CA GLY A 108 2.21 2.57 5.41
C GLY A 108 3.25 2.80 6.50
N GLY A 109 4.51 2.41 6.28
CA GLY A 109 5.61 2.53 7.22
C GLY A 109 5.82 3.96 7.71
N GLN A 110 5.86 4.13 9.04
CA GLN A 110 6.25 5.32 9.85
C GLN A 110 5.94 6.73 9.32
N GLU A 111 5.01 6.88 8.39
CA GLU A 111 4.43 8.16 8.06
C GLU A 111 3.00 8.13 8.54
N ALA A 112 2.75 8.77 9.67
CA ALA A 112 1.38 9.10 10.04
C ALA A 112 0.82 9.98 8.91
N ALA A 113 0.06 9.40 7.99
CA ALA A 113 -0.61 10.14 6.95
C ALA A 113 -1.94 10.64 7.51
N GLN A 114 -1.99 11.89 7.94
CA GLN A 114 -3.23 12.52 8.39
C GLN A 114 -3.80 13.39 7.27
N ARG A 115 -4.96 13.00 6.73
CA ARG A 115 -5.63 13.72 5.64
C ARG A 115 -6.98 14.29 6.09
N ILE A 116 -7.24 15.55 5.76
CA ILE A 116 -8.53 16.22 5.94
C ILE A 116 -9.05 16.61 4.56
N ILE A 117 -10.26 16.17 4.22
CA ILE A 117 -10.91 16.46 2.94
C ILE A 117 -12.27 17.09 3.22
N ALA A 118 -12.49 18.31 2.74
CA ALA A 118 -13.79 18.94 2.67
C ALA A 118 -14.28 18.91 1.21
N SER A 119 -15.43 18.30 0.97
CA SER A 119 -16.05 18.20 -0.37
C SER A 119 -17.56 18.47 -0.29
N ARG A 120 -18.20 18.69 -1.45
CA ARG A 120 -19.66 18.91 -1.56
C ARG A 120 -20.17 20.08 -0.71
N ASN A 121 -19.58 21.25 -0.88
CA ASN A 121 -19.96 22.49 -0.19
C ASN A 121 -19.99 22.33 1.35
N SER A 122 -19.01 21.61 1.90
CA SER A 122 -18.92 21.35 3.33
C SER A 122 -18.00 22.36 4.02
N SER A 123 -18.25 22.61 5.30
CA SER A 123 -17.39 23.46 6.12
C SER A 123 -16.81 22.67 7.29
N ILE A 124 -15.48 22.65 7.38
CA ILE A 124 -14.74 22.05 8.49
C ILE A 124 -14.02 23.18 9.22
N LYS A 125 -14.13 23.22 10.56
CA LYS A 125 -13.52 24.26 11.38
C LYS A 125 -12.71 23.66 12.52
N ASN A 126 -11.66 24.39 12.94
CA ASN A 126 -10.84 24.09 14.11
C ASN A 126 -10.16 22.71 14.05
N VAL A 127 -9.48 22.44 12.93
CA VAL A 127 -8.74 21.19 12.71
C VAL A 127 -7.39 21.26 13.42
N SER A 128 -7.08 20.27 14.26
CA SER A 128 -5.75 20.10 14.84
C SER A 128 -5.20 18.73 14.43
N GLN A 129 -4.10 18.74 13.69
CA GLN A 129 -3.41 17.52 13.25
C GLN A 129 -2.04 17.46 13.92
N GLN A 130 -1.83 16.42 14.73
CA GLN A 130 -0.57 16.18 15.44
C GLN A 130 0.02 14.84 15.02
N ILE A 131 1.29 14.87 14.61
CA ILE A 131 2.07 13.67 14.30
C ILE A 131 3.31 13.66 15.20
N GLU A 132 3.60 12.50 15.77
CA GLU A 132 4.90 12.19 16.35
C GLU A 132 5.70 11.32 15.37
N GLY A 133 6.92 11.75 15.03
CA GLY A 133 7.78 11.06 14.05
C GLY A 133 7.80 11.72 12.66
N SER A 134 8.02 10.90 11.63
CA SER A 134 7.86 11.26 10.20
C SER A 134 6.41 11.09 9.76
N GLY A 135 5.99 11.79 8.71
CA GLY A 135 4.61 11.75 8.25
C GLY A 135 4.20 12.88 7.34
N LYS A 136 3.17 12.62 6.54
CA LYS A 136 2.58 13.58 5.61
C LYS A 136 1.22 14.05 6.10
N GLN A 137 1.07 15.36 6.30
CA GLN A 137 -0.23 15.98 6.60
C GLN A 137 -0.76 16.65 5.34
N THR A 138 -1.97 16.30 4.92
CA THR A 138 -2.59 16.84 3.69
C THR A 138 -3.96 17.42 4.00
N ILE A 139 -4.23 18.63 3.53
CA ILE A 139 -5.52 19.31 3.62
C ILE A 139 -6.00 19.60 2.21
N GLN A 140 -7.23 19.23 1.89
CA GLN A 140 -7.84 19.46 0.59
C GLN A 140 -9.28 19.94 0.76
N ALA A 141 -9.65 20.98 0.00
CA ALA A 141 -11.00 21.52 -0.05
C ALA A 141 -11.42 21.68 -1.51
N ASP A 142 -12.51 21.01 -1.89
CA ASP A 142 -13.06 21.00 -3.25
C ASP A 142 -14.54 21.44 -3.23
N ASP A 143 -15.15 21.74 -4.39
CA ASP A 143 -16.58 22.07 -4.55
C ASP A 143 -17.10 23.13 -3.57
N GLU A 144 -16.52 24.34 -3.61
CA GLU A 144 -16.85 25.48 -2.73
C GLU A 144 -16.71 25.20 -1.21
N SER A 145 -16.08 24.08 -0.85
CA SER A 145 -15.89 23.71 0.55
C SER A 145 -14.87 24.61 1.24
N ARG A 146 -15.02 24.74 2.55
CA ARG A 146 -14.22 25.66 3.36
C ARG A 146 -13.61 24.96 4.56
N ILE A 147 -12.30 25.12 4.72
CA ILE A 147 -11.57 24.65 5.90
C ILE A 147 -11.00 25.87 6.61
N GLU A 148 -11.40 26.08 7.87
CA GLU A 148 -11.00 27.24 8.67
C GLU A 148 -10.32 26.81 9.98
N GLY A 149 -9.32 27.57 10.42
CA GLY A 149 -8.67 27.36 11.73
C GLY A 149 -7.88 26.06 11.81
N VAL A 150 -6.99 25.80 10.85
CA VAL A 150 -6.18 24.57 10.83
C VAL A 150 -4.84 24.78 11.54
N THR A 151 -4.50 23.85 12.44
CA THR A 151 -3.20 23.75 13.09
C THR A 151 -2.56 22.40 12.75
N GLN A 152 -1.35 22.44 12.22
CA GLN A 152 -0.55 21.26 11.88
C GLN A 152 0.75 21.30 12.68
N SER A 153 1.05 20.23 13.40
CA SER A 153 2.31 20.10 14.13
C SER A 153 2.92 18.72 13.95
N ILE A 154 4.19 18.71 13.53
CA ILE A 154 5.02 17.49 13.44
C ILE A 154 6.07 17.58 14.55
N ARG A 155 5.94 16.71 15.56
CA ARG A 155 6.96 16.56 16.60
C ARG A 155 7.95 15.50 16.15
N ARG A 156 9.14 15.95 15.73
CA ARG A 156 10.26 15.04 15.49
C ARG A 156 10.78 14.56 16.84
N SER A 157 10.69 13.26 17.09
CA SER A 157 11.40 12.63 18.21
C SER A 157 12.89 12.89 18.02
N ARG A 158 13.51 13.66 18.93
CA ARG A 158 14.97 13.69 19.06
C ARG A 158 15.33 12.44 19.86
N GLY A 159 16.00 11.50 19.19
CA GLY A 159 16.69 10.39 19.86
C GLY A 159 17.77 10.90 20.79
#